data_AF-A0A7V9GG97-F1
#
_entry.id   AF-A0A7V9GG97-F1
#
_cell.length_a   1.000
_cell.length_b   1.000
_cell.length_c   1.000
_cell.angle_alpha   90.00
_cell.angle_beta   90.00
_cell.angle_gamma   90.00
#
_symmetry.space_group_name_H-M   'P 1'
#
loop_
_entity.id
_entity.type
_entity.pdbx_description
1 polymer ?
#
loop_
_entity_poly.entity_id
_entity_poly.type
_entity_poly.pdbx_seq_one_letter_code
_entity_poly.pdbx_strand_id
1 'polypeptide(L)'
;MPPSEPADQVPVPPPVSGRALNVPNAISIVRLTCLPLFLWLLFGRDNRAAAAGLLGALGATDWIDGYIARRWRQVTELGKVLDPVADRLLFFVGAVAILVDGSVPLWFAVAVLAREALVAGATLTLAALGARRIDVTWVGKAGTFGLMVAFPMFLASASTVSWRDVAEVLAYVAGIPGLVLSWYSAATYVPIARAALADGRAARHARIGSDP
;
A
#
# COMPACT_ATOMS: atom_id res chain seq x y z
N MET A 1 27.52 -59.71 -16.52
CA MET A 1 26.59 -58.57 -16.60
C MET A 1 26.06 -58.33 -15.18
N PRO A 2 26.61 -57.36 -14.42
CA PRO A 2 26.09 -57.01 -13.11
C PRO A 2 24.77 -56.21 -13.22
N PRO A 3 23.90 -56.27 -12.20
CA PRO A 3 22.54 -55.71 -12.23
C PRO A 3 22.53 -54.17 -12.27
N SER A 4 21.56 -53.63 -13.00
CA SER A 4 21.30 -52.21 -13.20
C SER A 4 21.03 -51.46 -11.88
N GLU A 5 21.80 -50.41 -11.61
CA GLU A 5 21.49 -49.41 -10.58
C GLU A 5 20.09 -48.83 -10.80
N PRO A 6 19.25 -48.72 -9.75
CA PRO A 6 18.00 -48.00 -9.88
C PRO A 6 18.29 -46.51 -10.05
N ALA A 7 17.76 -45.97 -11.15
CA ALA A 7 17.81 -44.57 -11.52
C ALA A 7 17.43 -43.65 -10.35
N ASP A 8 18.34 -42.74 -10.03
CA ASP A 8 18.10 -41.32 -9.78
C ASP A 8 16.77 -41.02 -9.04
N GLN A 9 16.74 -41.32 -7.74
CA GLN A 9 15.74 -40.72 -6.87
C GLN A 9 16.08 -39.22 -6.75
N VAL A 10 15.48 -38.41 -7.64
CA VAL A 10 15.47 -36.96 -7.51
C VAL A 10 15.04 -36.65 -6.07
N PRO A 11 15.87 -35.97 -5.25
CA PRO A 11 15.51 -35.66 -3.88
C PRO A 11 14.20 -34.87 -3.89
N VAL A 12 13.11 -35.49 -3.42
CA VAL A 12 11.86 -34.77 -3.19
C VAL A 12 12.19 -33.70 -2.16
N PRO A 13 12.07 -32.40 -2.48
CA PRO A 13 12.35 -31.36 -1.51
C PRO A 13 11.46 -31.61 -0.29
N PRO A 14 12.00 -31.52 0.94
CA PRO A 14 11.22 -31.80 2.13
C PRO A 14 9.94 -30.95 2.14
N PRO A 15 8.79 -31.50 2.58
CA PRO A 15 7.55 -30.75 2.65
C PRO A 15 7.79 -29.48 3.45
N VAL A 16 7.55 -28.33 2.81
CA VAL A 16 7.79 -27.00 3.36
C VAL A 16 7.01 -26.91 4.66
N SER A 17 7.73 -26.97 5.78
CA SER A 17 7.12 -27.02 7.11
C SER A 17 6.32 -25.74 7.32
N GLY A 18 5.00 -25.90 7.38
CA GLY A 18 4.00 -24.84 7.58
C GLY A 18 4.13 -24.18 8.94
N ARG A 19 5.15 -23.34 9.13
CA ARG A 19 5.11 -22.30 10.16
C ARG A 19 4.39 -21.10 9.56
N ALA A 20 3.06 -21.17 9.58
CA ALA A 20 2.15 -20.11 9.14
C ALA A 20 2.26 -18.81 9.96
N LEU A 21 3.05 -18.80 11.04
CA LEU A 21 3.30 -17.62 11.87
C LEU A 21 4.78 -17.25 11.82
N ASN A 22 5.12 -16.40 10.86
CA ASN A 22 6.35 -15.61 10.89
C ASN A 22 5.98 -14.17 11.27
N VAL A 23 6.88 -13.44 11.93
CA VAL A 23 6.67 -12.07 12.42
C VAL A 23 5.96 -11.16 11.41
N PRO A 24 6.31 -11.16 10.09
CA PRO A 24 5.60 -10.34 9.09
C PRO A 24 4.12 -10.68 8.96
N ASN A 25 3.74 -11.96 9.00
CA ASN A 25 2.33 -12.37 8.89
C ASN A 25 1.52 -11.91 10.12
N ALA A 26 2.12 -11.94 11.31
CA ALA A 26 1.47 -11.44 12.51
C ALA A 26 1.16 -9.94 12.42
N ILE A 27 2.10 -9.14 11.88
CA ILE A 27 1.91 -7.69 11.70
C ILE A 27 0.78 -7.40 10.69
N SER A 28 0.77 -8.08 9.54
CA SER A 28 -0.30 -7.88 8.54
C SER A 28 -1.68 -8.29 9.10
N ILE A 29 -1.76 -9.39 9.87
CA ILE A 29 -3.01 -9.82 10.54
C ILE A 29 -3.46 -8.81 11.59
N VAL A 30 -2.53 -8.27 12.39
CA VAL A 30 -2.83 -7.21 13.37
C VAL A 30 -3.38 -5.98 12.64
N ARG A 31 -2.76 -5.53 11.55
CA ARG A 31 -3.28 -4.40 10.74
C ARG A 31 -4.68 -4.64 10.22
N LEU A 32 -4.94 -5.82 9.67
CA LEU A 32 -6.26 -6.23 9.20
C LEU A 32 -7.30 -6.24 10.33
N THR A 33 -6.91 -6.62 11.55
CA THR A 33 -7.78 -6.64 12.73
C THR A 33 -7.98 -5.24 13.32
N CYS A 34 -6.99 -4.36 13.20
CA CYS A 34 -7.10 -2.97 13.63
C CYS A 34 -8.02 -2.14 12.72
N LEU A 35 -8.25 -2.57 11.48
CA LEU A 35 -9.15 -1.89 10.57
C LEU A 35 -10.61 -1.80 11.06
N PRO A 36 -11.31 -2.91 11.43
CA PRO A 36 -12.65 -2.82 12.00
C PRO A 36 -12.66 -2.08 13.35
N LEU A 37 -11.60 -2.20 14.15
CA LEU A 37 -11.46 -1.44 15.39
C LEU A 37 -11.40 0.07 15.12
N PHE A 38 -10.61 0.49 14.13
CA PHE A 38 -10.52 1.89 13.70
C PHE A 38 -11.89 2.43 13.25
N LEU A 39 -12.62 1.69 12.42
CA LEU A 39 -13.96 2.08 11.98
C LEU A 39 -14.96 2.16 13.13
N TRP A 40 -14.90 1.20 14.07
CA TRP A 40 -15.76 1.22 15.25
C TRP A 40 -15.45 2.40 16.19
N LEU A 41 -14.17 2.72 16.40
CA LEU A 41 -13.77 3.89 17.18
C LEU A 41 -14.25 5.19 16.53
N LEU A 42 -14.12 5.29 15.21
CA LEU A 42 -14.47 6.49 14.46
C LEU A 42 -15.99 6.69 14.37
N PHE A 43 -16.73 5.68 13.91
CA PHE A 43 -18.18 5.82 13.64
C PHE A 43 -19.08 5.27 14.74
N GLY A 44 -18.65 4.22 15.43
CA GLY A 44 -19.46 3.58 16.48
C GLY A 44 -19.38 4.32 17.82
N ARG A 45 -18.19 4.83 18.15
CA ARG A 45 -17.92 5.53 19.42
C ARG A 45 -17.74 7.04 19.27
N ASP A 46 -17.73 7.54 18.02
CA ASP A 46 -17.46 8.94 17.69
C ASP A 46 -16.19 9.49 18.36
N ASN A 47 -15.18 8.62 18.53
CA ASN A 47 -13.96 8.92 19.25
C ASN A 47 -12.80 9.11 18.28
N ARG A 48 -12.80 10.28 17.64
CA ARG A 48 -11.76 10.71 16.70
C ARG A 48 -10.35 10.69 17.31
N ALA A 49 -10.21 11.02 18.60
CA ALA A 49 -8.91 11.03 19.27
C ALA A 49 -8.31 9.62 19.36
N ALA A 50 -9.12 8.63 19.76
CA ALA A 50 -8.69 7.24 19.80
C ALA A 50 -8.43 6.67 18.40
N ALA A 51 -9.27 7.02 17.43
CA ALA A 51 -9.08 6.61 16.03
C ALA A 51 -7.78 7.21 15.43
N ALA A 52 -7.48 8.49 15.72
CA ALA A 52 -6.24 9.15 15.31
C ALA A 52 -5.01 8.49 15.96
N GLY A 53 -5.08 8.20 17.27
CA GLY A 53 -4.02 7.51 17.99
C GLY A 53 -3.75 6.11 17.43
N LEU A 54 -4.80 5.35 17.12
CA LEU A 54 -4.67 4.03 16.51
C LEU A 54 -4.04 4.11 15.12
N LEU A 55 -4.53 5.02 14.26
CA LEU A 55 -4.01 5.17 12.90
C LEU A 55 -2.54 5.64 12.91
N GLY A 56 -2.20 6.58 13.79
CA GLY A 56 -0.83 7.04 13.98
C GLY A 56 0.09 5.94 14.51
N ALA A 57 -0.38 5.12 15.45
CA ALA A 57 0.37 3.98 15.96
C ALA A 57 0.63 2.95 14.87
N LEU A 58 -0.37 2.60 14.06
CA LEU A 58 -0.21 1.67 12.93
C LEU A 58 0.82 2.18 11.91
N GLY A 59 0.74 3.46 11.54
CA GLY A 59 1.74 4.06 10.62
C GLY A 59 3.15 4.07 11.22
N ALA A 60 3.29 4.30 12.52
CA ALA A 60 4.59 4.24 13.19
C ALA A 60 5.15 2.79 13.24
N THR A 61 4.29 1.81 13.53
CA THR A 61 4.66 0.39 13.55
C THR A 61 5.16 -0.08 12.19
N ASP A 62 4.51 0.33 11.09
CA ASP A 62 4.93 -0.03 9.73
C ASP A 62 6.35 0.47 9.40
N TRP A 63 6.72 1.64 9.91
CA TRP A 63 8.06 2.18 9.71
C TRP A 63 9.12 1.39 10.50
N ILE A 64 8.80 1.05 11.75
CA ILE A 64 9.67 0.26 12.64
C ILE A 64 9.84 -1.15 12.06
N ASP A 65 8.76 -1.80 11.65
CA ASP A 65 8.77 -3.13 11.06
C ASP A 65 9.50 -3.14 9.72
N GLY A 66 9.32 -2.10 8.89
CA GLY A 66 10.09 -1.93 7.67
C GLY A 66 11.60 -1.78 7.91
N TYR A 67 12.02 -1.20 9.03
CA TYR A 67 13.43 -1.14 9.42
C TYR A 67 13.95 -2.50 9.89
N ILE A 68 13.18 -3.19 10.73
CA ILE A 68 13.51 -4.48 11.31
C ILE A 68 13.53 -5.61 10.24
N ALA A 69 12.56 -5.63 9.33
CA ALA A 69 12.43 -6.60 8.25
C ALA A 69 13.61 -6.55 7.26
N ARG A 70 14.24 -5.37 7.06
CA ARG A 70 15.48 -5.27 6.27
C ARG A 70 16.66 -6.01 6.92
N ARG A 71 16.60 -6.28 8.22
CA ARG A 71 17.66 -6.92 8.99
C ARG A 71 17.44 -8.41 9.21
N TRP A 72 16.19 -8.86 9.29
CA TRP A 72 15.82 -10.28 9.32
C TRP A 72 15.23 -10.73 7.98
N ARG A 73 16.02 -11.46 7.19
CA ARG A 73 15.65 -12.00 5.85
C ARG A 73 14.57 -13.10 5.90
N GLN A 74 13.60 -13.02 6.81
CA GLN A 74 12.52 -13.99 6.93
C GLN A 74 11.28 -13.49 6.18
N VAL A 75 11.23 -13.78 4.88
CA VAL A 75 10.09 -13.43 4.02
C VAL A 75 9.38 -14.73 3.61
N THR A 76 8.07 -14.80 3.81
CA THR A 76 7.24 -15.94 3.38
C THR A 76 6.50 -15.61 2.08
N GLU A 77 6.18 -16.63 1.27
CA GLU A 77 5.41 -16.43 0.02
C GLU A 77 4.00 -15.86 0.28
N LEU A 78 3.34 -16.28 1.38
CA LEU A 78 2.03 -15.72 1.78
C LEU A 78 2.15 -14.25 2.20
N GLY A 79 3.17 -13.90 2.98
CA GLY A 79 3.41 -12.52 3.41
C GLY A 79 3.68 -11.56 2.25
N LYS A 80 4.35 -12.01 1.17
CA LYS A 80 4.61 -11.18 -0.02
C LYS A 80 3.35 -10.67 -0.70
N VAL A 81 2.22 -11.37 -0.55
CA VAL A 81 0.94 -10.99 -1.13
C VAL A 81 0.02 -10.34 -0.11
N LEU A 82 -0.03 -10.87 1.11
CA LEU A 82 -0.92 -10.36 2.16
C LEU A 82 -0.54 -8.96 2.63
N ASP A 83 0.76 -8.67 2.72
CA ASP A 83 1.27 -7.41 3.26
C ASP A 83 0.89 -6.22 2.35
N PRO A 84 1.16 -6.22 1.02
CA PRO A 84 0.71 -5.14 0.14
C PRO A 84 -0.81 -4.95 0.09
N VAL A 85 -1.58 -6.03 0.30
CA VAL A 85 -3.05 -5.96 0.32
C VAL A 85 -3.54 -5.31 1.60
N ALA A 86 -3.04 -5.75 2.77
CA ALA A 86 -3.39 -5.18 4.07
C ALA A 86 -3.05 -3.69 4.13
N ASP A 87 -1.87 -3.30 3.66
CA ASP A 87 -1.41 -1.91 3.60
C ASP A 87 -2.36 -1.04 2.78
N ARG A 88 -2.71 -1.53 1.59
CA ARG A 88 -3.54 -0.79 0.65
C ARG A 88 -4.97 -0.68 1.16
N LEU A 89 -5.50 -1.74 1.77
CA LEU A 89 -6.80 -1.71 2.45
C LEU A 89 -6.80 -0.71 3.61
N LEU A 90 -5.78 -0.75 4.47
CA LEU A 90 -5.67 0.18 5.60
C LEU A 90 -5.66 1.63 5.12
N PHE A 91 -4.85 1.93 4.10
CA PHE A 91 -4.78 3.27 3.53
C PHE A 91 -6.10 3.71 2.91
N PHE A 92 -6.68 2.91 2.01
CA PHE A 92 -7.93 3.28 1.32
C PHE A 92 -9.10 3.41 2.28
N VAL A 93 -9.30 2.42 3.15
CA VAL A 93 -10.41 2.45 4.10
C VAL A 93 -10.20 3.56 5.13
N GLY A 94 -8.97 3.78 5.60
CA GLY A 94 -8.63 4.90 6.49
C GLY A 94 -8.93 6.25 5.85
N ALA A 95 -8.43 6.49 4.63
CA ALA A 95 -8.63 7.75 3.92
C ALA A 95 -10.12 8.03 3.61
N VAL A 96 -10.86 7.00 3.15
CA VAL A 96 -12.30 7.13 2.87
C VAL A 96 -13.09 7.34 4.16
N ALA A 97 -12.77 6.63 5.24
CA ALA A 97 -13.45 6.79 6.51
C ALA A 97 -13.27 8.20 7.09
N ILE A 98 -12.05 8.73 7.07
CA ILE A 98 -11.75 10.11 7.53
C ILE A 98 -12.46 11.14 6.64
N LEU A 99 -12.55 10.89 5.33
CA LEU A 99 -13.32 11.73 4.41
C LEU A 99 -14.81 11.74 4.75
N VAL A 100 -15.40 10.56 5.00
CA VAL A 100 -16.82 10.43 5.36
C VAL A 100 -17.13 11.07 6.71
N ASP A 101 -16.23 10.94 7.69
CA ASP A 101 -16.33 11.63 8.98
C ASP A 101 -16.17 13.16 8.86
N GLY A 102 -15.61 13.66 7.75
CA GLY A 102 -15.43 15.09 7.50
C GLY A 102 -14.24 15.71 8.24
N SER A 103 -13.37 14.89 8.82
CA SER A 103 -12.18 15.33 9.57
C SER A 103 -11.04 15.85 8.68
N VAL A 104 -11.12 15.63 7.37
CA VAL A 104 -10.13 16.07 6.37
C VAL A 104 -10.79 16.99 5.34
N PRO A 105 -10.12 18.04 4.84
CA PRO A 105 -10.66 18.85 3.77
C PRO A 105 -11.00 18.01 2.54
N LEU A 106 -12.20 18.20 1.98
CA LEU A 106 -12.71 17.43 0.85
C LEU A 106 -11.74 17.44 -0.35
N TRP A 107 -11.18 18.60 -0.68
CA TRP A 107 -10.23 18.76 -1.79
C TRP A 107 -8.97 17.92 -1.58
N PHE A 108 -8.50 17.79 -0.34
CA PHE A 108 -7.27 17.07 0.00
C PHE A 108 -7.50 15.56 -0.14
N ALA A 109 -8.56 15.05 0.48
CA ALA A 109 -8.89 13.63 0.41
C ALA A 109 -9.20 13.16 -1.01
N VAL A 110 -9.97 13.95 -1.77
CA VAL A 110 -10.26 13.65 -3.18
C VAL A 110 -8.98 13.63 -4.01
N ALA A 111 -8.07 14.58 -3.80
CA ALA A 111 -6.78 14.60 -4.52
C ALA A 111 -5.93 13.36 -4.19
N VAL A 112 -5.89 12.92 -2.93
CA VAL A 112 -5.18 11.70 -2.52
C VAL A 112 -5.81 10.45 -3.15
N LEU A 113 -7.13 10.29 -3.01
CA LEU A 113 -7.86 9.13 -3.52
C LEU A 113 -7.79 9.03 -5.05
N ALA A 114 -7.92 10.17 -5.75
CA ALA A 114 -7.75 10.24 -7.20
C ALA A 114 -6.34 9.80 -7.61
N ARG A 115 -5.30 10.27 -6.92
CA ARG A 115 -3.91 9.84 -7.16
C ARG A 115 -3.75 8.34 -6.97
N GLU A 116 -4.27 7.77 -5.89
CA GLU A 116 -4.16 6.32 -5.65
C GLU A 116 -4.90 5.49 -6.69
N ALA A 117 -6.09 5.94 -7.13
CA ALA A 117 -6.84 5.30 -8.20
C ALA A 117 -6.09 5.35 -9.54
N LEU A 118 -5.47 6.50 -9.87
CA LEU A 118 -4.66 6.66 -11.07
C LEU A 118 -3.45 5.71 -11.06
N VAL A 119 -2.70 5.65 -9.96
CA VAL A 119 -1.53 4.77 -9.84
C VAL A 119 -1.94 3.29 -9.86
N ALA A 120 -3.03 2.92 -9.18
CA ALA A 120 -3.55 1.56 -9.20
C ALA A 120 -3.98 1.15 -10.62
N GLY A 121 -4.73 2.01 -11.31
CA GLY A 121 -5.20 1.77 -12.68
C GLY A 121 -4.05 1.67 -13.68
N ALA A 122 -3.04 2.53 -13.58
CA ALA A 122 -1.84 2.46 -14.38
C ALA A 122 -1.07 1.15 -14.15
N THR A 123 -0.89 0.76 -12.88
CA THR A 123 -0.20 -0.49 -12.50
C THR A 123 -0.93 -1.72 -13.03
N LEU A 124 -2.26 -1.78 -12.91
CA LEU A 124 -3.08 -2.88 -13.42
C LEU A 124 -3.01 -2.98 -14.95
N THR A 125 -3.12 -1.83 -15.63
CA THR A 125 -3.03 -1.77 -17.10
C THR A 125 -1.68 -2.27 -17.60
N LEU A 126 -0.59 -1.86 -16.95
CA LEU A 126 0.76 -2.30 -17.31
C LEU A 126 0.99 -3.78 -17.04
N ALA A 127 0.47 -4.29 -15.92
CA ALA A 127 0.50 -5.72 -15.62
C ALA A 127 -0.26 -6.52 -16.69
N ALA A 128 -1.43 -6.05 -17.12
CA ALA A 128 -2.21 -6.69 -18.19
C ALA A 128 -1.51 -6.69 -19.56
N LEU A 129 -0.64 -5.70 -19.82
CA LEU A 129 0.14 -5.58 -21.06
C LEU A 129 1.47 -6.34 -21.02
N GLY A 130 1.83 -6.98 -19.89
CA GLY A 130 3.11 -7.66 -19.73
C GLY A 130 4.32 -6.72 -19.66
N ALA A 131 4.09 -5.42 -19.43
CA ALA A 131 5.15 -4.44 -19.29
C ALA A 131 5.91 -4.65 -17.97
N ARG A 132 7.19 -4.23 -17.92
CA ARG A 132 7.98 -4.25 -16.68
C ARG A 132 7.26 -3.47 -15.58
N ARG A 133 7.30 -4.00 -14.36
CA ARG A 133 6.77 -3.32 -13.16
C ARG A 133 7.40 -1.93 -13.07
N ILE A 134 6.56 -0.94 -12.81
CA ILE A 134 7.00 0.41 -12.50
C ILE A 134 7.61 0.40 -11.10
N ASP A 135 8.88 0.79 -11.01
CA ASP A 135 9.53 0.96 -9.71
C ASP A 135 9.06 2.26 -9.03
N VAL A 136 8.77 2.15 -7.74
CA VAL A 136 8.36 3.30 -6.92
C VAL A 136 9.57 4.19 -6.67
N THR A 137 9.50 5.44 -7.12
CA THR A 137 10.59 6.40 -6.91
C THR A 137 10.69 6.80 -5.43
N TRP A 138 11.88 7.21 -4.99
CA TRP A 138 12.08 7.75 -3.64
C TRP A 138 11.13 8.93 -3.34
N VAL A 139 10.83 9.74 -4.35
CA VAL A 139 9.87 10.85 -4.27
C VAL A 139 8.47 10.36 -3.93
N GLY A 140 8.01 9.26 -4.55
CA GLY A 140 6.73 8.64 -4.23
C GLY A 140 6.67 8.14 -2.79
N LYS A 141 7.75 7.54 -2.28
CA LYS A 141 7.84 7.08 -0.88
C LYS A 141 7.77 8.23 0.11
N ALA A 142 8.50 9.32 -0.14
CA ALA A 142 8.44 10.52 0.69
C ALA A 142 7.04 11.14 0.69
N GLY A 143 6.37 11.14 -0.47
CA GLY A 143 4.97 11.55 -0.61
C GLY A 143 4.04 10.74 0.30
N THR A 144 4.11 9.41 0.20
CA THR A 144 3.30 8.50 1.03
C THR A 144 3.57 8.68 2.52
N PHE A 145 4.82 8.89 2.92
CA PHE A 145 5.16 9.15 4.33
C PHE A 145 4.49 10.43 4.86
N GLY A 146 4.52 11.51 4.07
CA GLY A 146 3.82 12.75 4.42
C GLY A 146 2.32 12.54 4.58
N LEU A 147 1.68 11.77 3.69
CA LEU A 147 0.27 11.43 3.78
C LEU A 147 -0.04 10.54 5.01
N MET A 148 0.82 9.58 5.33
CA MET A 148 0.67 8.69 6.49
C MET A 148 0.69 9.48 7.81
N VAL A 149 1.42 10.59 7.88
CA VAL A 149 1.39 11.51 9.02
C VAL A 149 0.16 12.43 8.95
N ALA A 150 -0.18 12.93 7.76
CA ALA A 150 -1.26 13.90 7.59
C ALA A 150 -2.63 13.37 8.01
N PHE A 151 -3.01 12.15 7.61
CA PHE A 151 -4.35 11.61 7.92
C PHE A 151 -4.64 11.47 9.42
N PRO A 152 -3.76 10.85 10.25
CA PRO A 152 -3.91 10.86 11.70
C PRO A 152 -3.97 12.27 12.29
N MET A 153 -3.18 13.22 11.76
CA MET A 153 -3.13 14.58 12.27
C MET A 153 -4.40 15.38 11.93
N PHE A 154 -4.97 15.22 10.74
CA PHE A 154 -6.29 15.77 10.38
C PHE A 154 -7.37 15.20 11.31
N LEU A 155 -7.35 13.89 11.55
CA LEU A 155 -8.30 13.27 12.45
C LEU A 155 -8.12 13.74 13.91
N ALA A 156 -6.88 13.97 14.35
CA ALA A 156 -6.58 14.53 15.67
C ALA A 156 -7.02 15.99 15.78
N SER A 157 -6.86 16.82 14.75
CA SER A 157 -7.30 18.22 14.78
C SER A 157 -8.82 18.35 14.88
N ALA A 158 -9.56 17.43 14.27
CA ALA A 158 -11.02 17.35 14.35
C ALA A 158 -11.56 16.70 15.64
N SER A 159 -10.67 16.20 16.52
CA SER A 159 -11.02 15.49 17.77
C SER A 159 -11.15 16.44 18.97
N THR A 160 -11.24 15.93 20.21
CA THR A 160 -11.32 16.74 21.44
C THR A 160 -9.99 17.04 22.15
N VAL A 161 -8.85 16.71 21.54
CA VAL A 161 -7.53 16.84 22.18
C VAL A 161 -7.12 18.29 22.48
N SER A 162 -6.20 18.50 23.45
CA SER A 162 -5.74 19.83 23.82
C SER A 162 -4.82 20.49 22.78
N TRP A 163 -4.21 19.69 21.90
CA TRP A 163 -3.22 20.13 20.90
C TRP A 163 -3.78 20.13 19.48
N ARG A 164 -5.10 20.29 19.30
CA ARG A 164 -5.78 20.26 18.00
C ARG A 164 -5.20 21.23 16.97
N ASP A 165 -4.93 22.47 17.37
CA ASP A 165 -4.41 23.48 16.44
C ASP A 165 -3.01 23.10 15.94
N VAL A 166 -2.19 22.54 16.83
CA VAL A 166 -0.87 21.99 16.47
C VAL A 166 -1.03 20.79 15.54
N ALA A 167 -2.00 19.91 15.79
CA ALA A 167 -2.31 18.78 14.92
C ALA A 167 -2.68 19.26 13.51
N GLU A 168 -3.50 20.30 13.40
CA GLU A 168 -3.91 20.87 12.10
C GLU A 168 -2.70 21.41 11.33
N VAL A 169 -1.84 22.18 11.99
CA VAL A 169 -0.61 22.69 11.38
C VAL A 169 0.27 21.54 10.90
N LEU A 170 0.49 20.52 11.75
CA LEU A 170 1.27 19.34 11.36
C LEU A 170 0.63 18.57 10.20
N ALA A 171 -0.70 18.48 10.16
CA ALA A 171 -1.44 17.83 9.08
C ALA A 171 -1.17 18.51 7.74
N TYR A 172 -1.22 19.83 7.67
CA TYR A 172 -0.91 20.57 6.43
C TYR A 172 0.58 20.59 6.10
N VAL A 173 1.45 20.76 7.10
CA VAL A 173 2.91 20.78 6.91
C VAL A 173 3.43 19.44 6.38
N ALA A 174 2.89 18.31 6.83
CA ALA A 174 3.22 17.00 6.28
C ALA A 174 2.42 16.69 5.01
N GLY A 175 1.14 17.06 5.00
CA GLY A 175 0.17 16.69 3.98
C GLY A 175 0.36 17.39 2.65
N ILE A 176 0.58 18.71 2.63
CA ILE A 176 0.75 19.45 1.37
C ILE A 176 2.00 18.98 0.61
N PRO A 177 3.20 18.92 1.22
CA PRO A 177 4.37 18.37 0.55
C PRO A 177 4.16 16.90 0.17
N GLY A 178 3.55 16.10 1.06
CA GLY A 178 3.21 14.71 0.80
C GLY A 178 2.36 14.54 -0.46
N LEU A 179 1.30 15.34 -0.58
CA LEU A 179 0.39 15.36 -1.71
C LEU A 179 1.11 15.80 -3.00
N VAL A 180 1.87 16.90 -2.96
CA VAL A 180 2.62 17.41 -4.12
C VAL A 180 3.61 16.37 -4.63
N LEU A 181 4.40 15.75 -3.74
CA LEU A 181 5.36 14.71 -4.11
C LEU A 181 4.65 13.46 -4.66
N SER A 182 3.49 13.09 -4.09
CA SER A 182 2.71 11.95 -4.54
C SER A 182 2.14 12.14 -5.96
N TRP A 183 1.71 13.36 -6.30
CA TRP A 183 1.23 13.75 -7.62
C TRP A 183 2.36 13.92 -8.62
N TYR A 184 3.49 14.49 -8.20
CA TYR A 184 4.69 14.55 -9.03
C TYR A 184 5.15 13.13 -9.42
N SER A 185 5.22 12.21 -8.45
CA SER A 185 5.51 10.81 -8.72
C SER A 185 4.48 10.17 -9.66
N ALA A 186 3.19 10.43 -9.47
CA ALA A 186 2.15 9.93 -10.38
C ALA A 186 2.30 10.46 -11.80
N ALA A 187 2.63 11.74 -11.98
CA ALA A 187 2.86 12.36 -13.28
C ALA A 187 4.02 11.70 -14.03
N THR A 188 5.09 11.28 -13.33
CA THR A 188 6.19 10.55 -13.97
C THR A 188 5.79 9.18 -14.53
N TYR A 189 4.69 8.59 -14.06
CA TYR A 189 4.19 7.31 -14.56
C TYR A 189 3.33 7.42 -15.83
N VAL A 190 2.76 8.59 -16.11
CA VAL A 190 1.93 8.84 -17.30
C VAL A 190 2.66 8.52 -18.62
N PRO A 191 3.88 9.03 -18.89
CA PRO A 191 4.56 8.73 -20.16
C PRO A 191 4.91 7.24 -20.31
N ILE A 192 5.27 6.57 -19.22
CA ILE A 192 5.57 5.13 -19.20
C ILE A 192 4.31 4.32 -19.55
N ALA A 193 3.18 4.67 -18.94
CA ALA A 193 1.89 4.05 -19.23
C ALA A 193 1.46 4.27 -20.68
N ARG A 194 1.66 5.48 -21.23
CA ARG A 194 1.34 5.80 -22.63
C ARG A 194 2.20 5.01 -23.63
N ALA A 195 3.50 4.88 -23.37
CA ALA A 195 4.41 4.12 -24.22
C ALA A 195 4.01 2.63 -24.27
N ALA A 196 3.81 2.00 -23.11
CA ALA A 196 3.37 0.62 -23.05
C ALA A 196 1.99 0.37 -23.70
N LEU A 197 1.06 1.32 -23.60
CA LEU A 197 -0.23 1.23 -24.30
C LEU A 197 -0.08 1.30 -25.83
N ALA A 198 0.86 2.11 -26.34
CA ALA A 198 1.14 2.18 -27.77
C ALA A 198 1.75 0.87 -28.27
N ASP A 199 2.73 0.33 -27.56
CA ASP A 199 3.40 -0.94 -27.90
C ASP A 199 2.43 -2.13 -27.84
N GLY A 200 1.56 -2.17 -26.83
CA GLY A 200 0.54 -3.22 -26.69
C GLY A 200 -0.50 -3.20 -27.82
N ARG A 201 -0.90 -2.00 -28.30
CA ARG A 201 -1.81 -1.88 -29.45
C ARG A 201 -1.14 -2.36 -30.75
N ALA A 202 0.13 -1.99 -30.96
CA ALA A 202 0.90 -2.43 -32.11
C ALA A 202 1.06 -3.96 -32.14
N ALA A 203 1.40 -4.57 -31.00
CA ALA A 203 1.52 -6.03 -30.88
C ALA A 203 0.20 -6.77 -31.13
N ARG A 204 -0.94 -6.20 -30.70
CA ARG A 204 -2.26 -6.79 -30.95
C ARG A 204 -2.66 -6.72 -32.42
N HIS A 205 -2.37 -5.62 -33.11
CA HIS A 205 -2.62 -5.50 -34.55
C HIS A 205 -1.78 -6.48 -35.37
N ALA A 206 -0.52 -6.70 -34.98
CA ALA A 206 0.35 -7.68 -35.64
C ALA A 206 -0.17 -9.12 -35.53
N ARG A 207 -0.80 -9.51 -34.40
CA ARG A 207 -1.39 -10.86 -34.22
C ARG A 207 -2.67 -11.09 -35.02
N ILE A 208 -3.50 -10.06 -35.20
CA ILE A 208 -4.77 -10.18 -35.94
C ILE A 208 -4.52 -10.21 -37.46
N GLY A 209 -3.46 -9.56 -37.95
CA GLY A 209 -3.07 -9.58 -39.36
C GLY A 209 -2.30 -10.83 -39.82
N SER A 210 -2.02 -11.77 -38.92
CA SER A 210 -1.22 -12.99 -39.20
C SER A 210 -2.03 -14.29 -39.19
N ASP A 211 -3.36 -14.24 -39.06
CA ASP A 211 -4.22 -15.41 -39.27
C ASP A 211 -4.64 -15.47 -40.76
N PRO A 212 -4.11 -16.44 -41.54
CA PRO A 212 -4.47 -16.65 -42.94
C PRO A 212 -5.85 -17.30 -43.14
#